data_AF-A0A3R9CUV8-F1
#
_entry.id   AF-A0A3R9CUV8-F1
#
_cell.length_a   1.000
_cell.length_b   1.000
_cell.length_c   1.000
_cell.angle_alpha   90.00
_cell.angle_beta   90.00
_cell.angle_gamma   90.00
#
_symmetry.space_group_name_H-M   'P 1'
#
loop_
_entity.id
_entity.type
_entity.pdbx_description
1 polymer ?
#
loop_
_entity_poly.entity_id
_entity_poly.type
_entity_poly.pdbx_seq_one_letter_code
_entity_poly.pdbx_strand_id
1 'polypeptide(L)'
;MNPQQIEDLVFSLLQRLLEKDESIREIANSFDKDTHMPLGSGITLFYHLLACKIIQIDMSIPLDIEQCVQIQSVNEDKLKQVKYG
;
A
#
# COMPACT_ATOMS: atom_id res chain seq x y z
N MET A 1 8.31 -0.91 -17.45
CA MET A 1 7.04 -1.03 -16.71
C MET A 1 6.16 0.12 -17.14
N ASN A 2 4.96 -0.13 -17.64
CA ASN A 2 4.08 0.96 -18.10
C ASN A 2 3.52 1.71 -16.89
N PRO A 3 3.41 3.06 -16.91
CA PRO A 3 2.91 3.83 -15.76
C PRO A 3 1.52 3.38 -15.27
N GLN A 4 0.68 2.92 -16.19
CA GLN A 4 -0.64 2.35 -15.88
C GLN A 4 -0.57 1.07 -15.03
N GLN A 5 0.44 0.21 -15.25
CA GLN A 5 0.60 -1.01 -14.47
C GLN A 5 0.96 -0.72 -13.01
N ILE A 6 1.74 0.35 -12.77
CA ILE A 6 2.10 0.77 -11.41
C ILE A 6 0.88 1.34 -10.70
N GLU A 7 0.08 2.15 -11.40
CA GLU A 7 -1.17 2.70 -10.89
C GLU A 7 -2.14 1.57 -10.49
N ASP A 8 -2.34 0.57 -11.36
CA ASP A 8 -3.18 -0.60 -11.07
C ASP A 8 -2.71 -1.39 -9.85
N LEU A 9 -1.39 -1.57 -9.70
CA LEU A 9 -0.79 -2.23 -8.52
C LEU A 9 -1.02 -1.44 -7.23
N VAL A 10 -0.86 -0.11 -7.29
CA VAL A 10 -1.14 0.76 -6.15
C VAL A 10 -2.61 0.69 -5.75
N PHE A 11 -3.53 0.80 -6.70
CA PHE A 11 -4.96 0.69 -6.42
C PHE A 11 -5.34 -0.67 -5.86
N SER A 12 -4.79 -1.76 -6.42
CA SER A 12 -5.05 -3.11 -5.92
C SER A 12 -4.56 -3.30 -4.48
N LEU A 13 -3.39 -2.76 -4.12
CA LEU A 13 -2.90 -2.82 -2.74
C LEU A 13 -3.75 -1.94 -1.81
N LEU A 14 -4.08 -0.72 -2.21
CA LEU A 14 -4.92 0.20 -1.43
C LEU A 14 -6.29 -0.40 -1.12
N GLN A 15 -6.93 -1.01 -2.11
CA GLN A 15 -8.23 -1.66 -1.93
C GLN A 15 -8.14 -2.76 -0.86
N ARG A 16 -7.12 -3.62 -0.93
CA ARG A 16 -6.91 -4.69 0.06
C ARG A 16 -6.66 -4.13 1.47
N LEU A 17 -5.91 -3.04 1.58
CA LEU A 17 -5.64 -2.37 2.86
C LEU A 17 -6.89 -1.72 3.48
N LEU A 18 -7.89 -1.35 2.67
CA LEU A 18 -9.13 -0.74 3.14
C LEU A 18 -10.23 -1.77 3.45
N GLU A 19 -10.21 -2.92 2.78
CA GLU A 19 -11.29 -3.93 2.87
C GLU A 19 -10.99 -5.07 3.86
N LYS A 20 -9.72 -5.37 4.14
CA LYS A 20 -9.34 -6.53 4.94
C LYS A 20 -8.91 -6.16 6.35
N ASP A 21 -9.49 -6.82 7.34
CA ASP A 21 -9.00 -6.83 8.74
C ASP A 21 -7.85 -7.85 8.92
N GLU A 22 -6.88 -7.85 8.00
CA GLU A 22 -5.68 -8.69 8.04
C GLU A 22 -4.45 -7.83 8.43
N SER A 23 -3.38 -8.47 8.87
CA SER A 23 -2.11 -7.75 9.11
C SER A 23 -1.53 -7.20 7.80
N ILE A 24 -0.77 -6.10 7.88
CA ILE A 24 -0.08 -5.55 6.70
C ILE A 24 0.81 -6.59 6.02
N ARG A 25 1.48 -7.45 6.82
CA ARG A 25 2.29 -8.57 6.32
C ARG A 25 1.46 -9.56 5.51
N GLU A 26 0.28 -9.97 5.97
CA GLU A 26 -0.59 -10.91 5.26
C GLU A 26 -1.14 -10.30 3.97
N ILE A 27 -1.59 -9.05 4.05
CA ILE A 27 -2.09 -8.30 2.89
C ILE A 27 -0.99 -8.20 1.83
N ALA A 28 0.22 -7.76 2.21
CA ALA A 28 1.35 -7.64 1.29
C ALA A 28 1.79 -8.99 0.70
N ASN A 29 1.82 -10.05 1.51
CA ASN A 29 2.16 -11.39 1.02
C ASN A 29 1.12 -11.94 0.03
N SER A 30 -0.17 -11.70 0.27
CA SER A 30 -1.24 -12.08 -0.67
C SER A 30 -1.12 -11.27 -1.96
N PHE A 31 -0.84 -9.97 -1.85
CA PHE A 31 -0.63 -9.08 -2.98
C PHE A 31 0.54 -9.53 -3.85
N ASP A 32 1.69 -9.84 -3.25
CA ASP A 32 2.88 -10.27 -4.00
C ASP A 32 2.59 -11.55 -4.81
N LYS A 33 1.88 -12.51 -4.21
CA LYS A 33 1.49 -13.76 -4.86
C LYS A 33 0.51 -13.53 -6.01
N ASP A 34 -0.55 -12.77 -5.76
CA ASP A 34 -1.62 -12.56 -6.75
C ASP A 34 -1.12 -11.73 -7.94
N THR A 35 -0.22 -10.78 -7.69
CA THR A 35 0.37 -9.91 -8.71
C THR A 35 1.63 -10.50 -9.35
N HIS A 36 2.06 -11.70 -8.92
CA HIS A 36 3.30 -12.35 -9.35
C HIS A 36 4.55 -11.48 -9.16
N MET A 37 4.52 -10.62 -8.14
CA MET A 37 5.64 -9.76 -7.77
C MET A 37 6.61 -10.49 -6.83
N PRO A 38 7.89 -10.10 -6.80
CA PRO A 38 8.83 -10.61 -5.81
C PRO A 38 8.33 -10.39 -4.39
N LEU A 39 8.55 -11.36 -3.50
CA LEU A 39 8.20 -11.24 -2.09
C LEU A 39 8.82 -9.97 -1.48
N GLY A 40 8.02 -9.22 -0.74
CA GLY A 40 8.39 -7.94 -0.15
C GLY A 40 8.05 -6.73 -1.02
N SER A 41 7.52 -6.92 -2.23
CA SER A 41 7.12 -5.80 -3.11
C SER A 41 5.94 -5.02 -2.53
N GLY A 42 4.94 -5.72 -1.98
CA GLY A 42 3.76 -5.11 -1.35
C GLY A 42 4.12 -4.33 -0.10
N ILE A 43 5.04 -4.85 0.71
CA ILE A 43 5.56 -4.11 1.90
C ILE A 43 6.31 -2.86 1.45
N THR A 44 7.16 -2.97 0.43
CA THR A 44 7.90 -1.83 -0.11
C THR A 44 6.94 -0.76 -0.65
N LEU A 45 5.90 -1.19 -1.36
CA LEU A 45 4.87 -0.29 -1.88
C LEU A 45 4.10 0.39 -0.74
N PHE A 46 3.70 -0.35 0.30
CA PHE A 46 3.06 0.22 1.48
C PHE A 46 3.91 1.31 2.13
N TYR A 47 5.20 1.05 2.37
CA TYR A 47 6.12 2.06 2.92
C TYR A 47 6.29 3.27 1.99
N HIS A 48 6.30 3.05 0.67
CA HIS A 48 6.34 4.14 -0.30
C HIS A 48 5.09 5.03 -0.19
N LEU A 49 3.89 4.43 -0.10
CA LEU A 49 2.63 5.16 0.06
C LEU A 49 2.61 5.98 1.35
N LEU A 50 3.15 5.44 2.45
CA LEU A 50 3.33 6.18 3.71
C LEU A 50 4.32 7.34 3.57
N ALA A 51 5.50 7.09 2.99
CA ALA A 51 6.57 8.08 2.85
C ALA A 51 6.12 9.27 1.97
N CYS A 52 5.36 9.00 0.92
CA CYS A 52 4.79 10.02 0.04
C CYS A 52 3.57 10.74 0.65
N LYS A 53 3.06 10.26 1.80
CA LYS A 53 1.81 10.70 2.43
C LYS A 53 0.62 10.54 1.48
N ILE A 54 0.61 9.46 0.70
CA ILE A 54 -0.53 9.03 -0.09
C ILE A 54 -1.55 8.37 0.83
N ILE A 55 -1.08 7.57 1.79
CA ILE A 55 -1.91 7.05 2.89
C ILE A 55 -1.49 7.69 4.20
N GLN A 56 -2.46 7.92 5.06
CA GLN A 56 -2.25 8.41 6.42
C GLN A 56 -2.77 7.38 7.42
N ILE A 57 -1.94 7.10 8.42
CA ILE A 57 -2.24 6.21 9.54
C ILE A 57 -1.94 6.95 10.85
N ASP A 58 -2.35 6.38 11.98
CA ASP A 58 -1.96 6.93 13.28
C ASP A 58 -0.46 6.68 13.55
N MET A 59 0.34 7.74 13.39
CA MET A 59 1.78 7.70 13.65
C MET A 59 2.13 8.02 15.11
N SER A 60 1.14 8.24 15.99
CA SER A 60 1.36 8.35 17.44
C SER A 60 1.64 7.00 18.08
N ILE A 61 1.24 5.92 17.40
CA ILE A 61 1.50 4.54 17.76
C ILE A 61 2.65 4.02 16.86
N PRO A 62 3.58 3.21 17.38
CA PRO A 62 4.58 2.56 16.55
C PRO A 62 3.93 1.74 15.44
N LEU A 63 4.41 1.91 14.21
CA LEU A 63 3.97 1.09 13.09
C LEU A 63 4.37 -0.37 13.33
N ASP A 64 3.36 -1.24 13.40
CA ASP A 64 3.52 -2.69 13.50
C ASP A 64 2.86 -3.36 12.29
N ILE A 65 3.67 -4.02 11.45
CA ILE A 65 3.20 -4.69 10.24
C ILE A 65 2.52 -6.04 10.53
N GLU A 66 2.64 -6.56 11.76
CA GLU A 66 1.92 -7.75 12.21
C GLU A 66 0.49 -7.44 12.65
N GLN A 67 0.13 -6.15 12.71
CA GLN A 67 -1.20 -5.71 13.10
C GLN A 67 -1.98 -5.16 11.90
N CYS A 68 -3.29 -5.18 12.04
CA CYS A 68 -4.18 -4.45 11.14
C CYS A 68 -4.00 -2.96 11.41
N VAL A 69 -3.60 -2.20 10.39
CA VAL A 69 -3.43 -0.74 10.51
C VAL A 69 -4.63 -0.06 9.88
N GLN A 70 -5.33 0.76 10.66
CA GLN A 70 -6.46 1.54 10.18
C GLN A 70 -5.95 2.75 9.37
N ILE A 71 -6.27 2.79 8.07
CA ILE A 71 -5.99 3.94 7.21
C ILE A 71 -6.97 5.06 7.57
N GLN A 72 -6.45 6.18 8.07
CA GLN A 72 -7.24 7.36 8.43
C GLN A 72 -7.72 8.13 7.21
N SER A 73 -6.90 8.22 6.17
CA SER A 73 -7.24 8.90 4.92
C SER A 73 -6.32 8.49 3.77
N VAL A 74 -6.80 8.69 2.54
CA VAL A 74 -6.04 8.54 1.30
C VAL A 74 -6.04 9.87 0.56
N ASN A 75 -4.87 10.35 0.16
CA ASN A 75 -4.69 11.56 -0.62
C ASN A 75 -4.72 11.25 -2.12
N GLU A 76 -5.90 11.42 -2.72
CA GLU A 76 -6.13 11.14 -4.15
C GLU A 76 -5.33 12.05 -5.09
N ASP A 77 -5.02 13.28 -4.67
CA ASP A 77 -4.25 14.22 -5.49
C ASP A 77 -2.80 13.77 -5.66
N LYS A 78 -2.22 13.18 -4.61
CA LYS A 78 -0.88 12.59 -4.64
C LYS A 78 -0.86 11.23 -5.33
N LEU A 79 -1.96 10.48 -5.27
CA LEU A 79 -2.09 9.22 -5.98
C LEU A 79 -1.91 9.41 -7.51
N LYS A 80 -2.41 10.53 -8.05
CA LYS A 80 -2.23 10.90 -9.47
C LYS A 80 -0.78 11.26 -9.84
N GLN A 81 0.08 11.56 -8.88
CA GLN A 81 1.49 11.95 -9.09
C GLN A 81 2.46 10.76 -9.14
N VAL A 82 2.03 9.55 -8.78
CA VAL A 82 2.81 8.30 -8.92
C VAL A 82 3.17 8.01 -10.40
N LYS A 83 2.58 8.76 -11.35
CA LYS A 83 2.80 8.66 -12.81
C LYS A 83 4.18 9.10 -13.30
N TYR A 84 4.99 9.81 -12.50
CA TYR A 84 6.20 10.50 -13.00
C TYR A 84 7.46 10.38 -12.10
N GLY A 85 7.50 9.40 -11.21
CA GLY A 85 8.69 9.10 -10.39
C GLY A 85 9.74 8.27 -11.13
#